data_AF-A0A958LR01-F1
#
_entry.id   AF-A0A958LR01-F1
#
_cell.length_a   1.000
_cell.length_b   1.000
_cell.length_c   1.000
_cell.angle_alpha   90.00
_cell.angle_beta   90.00
_cell.angle_gamma   90.00
#
_symmetry.space_group_name_H-M   'P 1'
#
loop_
_entity.id
_entity.type
_entity.pdbx_description
1 polymer ?
#
loop_
_entity_poly.entity_id
_entity_poly.type
_entity_poly.pdbx_seq_one_letter_code
_entity_poly.pdbx_strand_id
1 'polypeptide(L)'
;MKKLLFLFGFLALLASQAPAAWGQGKGFETIYDHIEVTYNQDGFVDELRTKNRWPFSVKEYVSFLKDTLILIKNNPKAFQKEMNTFAKVKDTDGKEVDLPVLGESALEELAKLDVEAIFGDAKFVKLIDEFEYELQTSILYPYVIAKPGDSKFWFTLAGPEKLLKKFIDLAWSFLDSVPGAAVAQWIFNRVLGYVEDRQNFYQQMTLHYLDAYSDDDLGFPLDDAARIRSSIYEARISWWKFWESQEAQDNWLTYGNEHFAKDVRKGEENLQDNMDQFEQVLGSLDWAFVATSTGEKRYIHHKIVETGFLDNTLALAYDFQEPKKLLRMRVLLDLLHIGLRFVPAPGPIKSLVDKLINTRYRPQINMEGALYGYFDSTGHAEAAERTAIQSINPFLIKDLMGRNMSVQMFQ
;
A
#
# COMPACT_ATOMS: atom_id res chain seq x y z
N MET A 1 18.08 36.19 -6.45
CA MET A 1 18.89 36.18 -5.21
C MET A 1 18.13 36.57 -3.95
N LYS A 2 17.42 37.72 -3.86
CA LYS A 2 16.69 38.11 -2.63
C LYS A 2 15.51 37.19 -2.24
N LYS A 3 14.89 36.48 -3.20
CA LYS A 3 13.85 35.45 -2.92
C LYS A 3 14.43 34.11 -2.41
N LEU A 4 15.69 33.80 -2.72
CA LEU A 4 16.33 32.54 -2.29
C LEU A 4 16.82 32.61 -0.82
N LEU A 5 17.28 33.79 -0.40
CA LEU A 5 17.73 34.05 0.99
C LEU A 5 16.57 34.10 1.99
N PHE A 6 15.35 34.42 1.53
CA PHE A 6 14.15 34.39 2.38
C PHE A 6 13.68 32.94 2.65
N LEU A 7 13.90 32.02 1.70
CA LEU A 7 13.56 30.60 1.88
C LEU A 7 14.43 29.94 2.96
N PHE A 8 15.75 30.18 2.93
CA PHE A 8 16.69 29.59 3.90
C PHE A 8 16.58 30.19 5.31
N GLY A 9 16.29 31.48 5.43
CA GLY A 9 16.08 32.13 6.73
C GLY A 9 14.77 31.72 7.43
N PHE A 10 13.74 31.34 6.66
CA PHE A 10 12.44 30.92 7.19
C PHE A 10 12.43 29.43 7.57
N LEU A 11 13.15 28.58 6.82
CA LEU A 11 13.35 27.16 7.15
C LEU A 11 14.07 26.97 8.50
N ALA A 12 15.06 27.80 8.82
CA ALA A 12 15.76 27.75 10.11
C ALA A 12 14.91 28.24 11.30
N LEU A 13 13.94 29.13 11.06
CA LEU A 13 13.05 29.62 12.12
C LEU A 13 11.85 28.68 12.35
N LEU A 14 11.39 27.96 11.32
CA LEU A 14 10.33 26.93 11.42
C LEU A 14 10.82 25.63 12.07
N ALA A 15 12.11 25.28 11.94
CA ALA A 15 12.70 24.15 12.66
C ALA A 15 12.66 24.32 14.20
N SER A 16 12.57 25.55 14.70
CA SER A 16 12.43 25.83 16.15
C SER A 16 10.97 25.91 16.63
N GLN A 17 10.00 25.78 15.72
CA GLN A 17 8.57 25.60 16.05
C GLN A 17 8.00 24.27 15.54
N ALA A 18 8.89 23.33 15.15
CA ALA A 18 8.54 21.92 15.17
C ALA A 18 8.07 21.58 16.59
N PRO A 19 6.91 20.94 16.78
CA PRO A 19 6.20 21.12 18.03
C PRO A 19 6.94 20.41 19.16
N ALA A 20 7.21 21.13 20.25
CA ALA A 20 7.73 20.59 21.51
C ALA A 20 6.77 19.57 22.20
N ALA A 21 5.85 18.98 21.44
CA ALA A 21 4.84 18.01 21.86
C ALA A 21 5.00 16.63 21.16
N TRP A 22 6.09 16.45 20.40
CA TRP A 22 6.43 15.18 19.76
C TRP A 22 7.38 14.50 20.74
N GLY A 23 7.01 13.30 21.21
CA GLY A 23 7.71 12.63 22.31
C GLY A 23 9.20 12.43 22.02
N GLN A 24 9.96 11.99 23.03
CA GLN A 24 11.31 11.48 22.74
C GLN A 24 11.17 10.33 21.74
N GLY A 25 11.66 10.54 20.52
CA GLY A 25 11.59 9.54 19.45
C GLY A 25 12.19 8.22 19.92
N LYS A 26 11.64 7.11 19.46
CA LYS A 26 12.18 5.77 19.76
C LYS A 26 13.49 5.50 19.04
N GLY A 27 13.81 6.26 17.99
CA GLY A 27 15.08 6.17 17.27
C GLY A 27 15.06 5.19 16.11
N PHE A 28 16.24 4.83 15.62
CA PHE A 28 16.40 3.89 14.51
C PHE A 28 16.08 2.45 14.93
N GLU A 29 16.16 2.14 16.22
CA GLU A 29 16.03 0.79 16.76
C GLU A 29 14.68 0.15 16.43
N THR A 30 13.65 0.96 16.20
CA THR A 30 12.31 0.51 15.83
C THR A 30 12.28 -0.24 14.49
N ILE A 31 13.22 -0.01 13.57
CA ILE A 31 13.31 -0.82 12.35
C ILE A 31 13.45 -2.31 12.69
N TYR A 32 14.18 -2.60 13.78
CA TYR A 32 14.44 -3.94 14.23
C TYR A 32 13.27 -4.56 14.95
N ASP A 33 12.23 -3.83 15.37
CA ASP A 33 11.01 -4.47 15.87
C ASP A 33 10.29 -5.24 14.77
N HIS A 34 10.51 -4.83 13.51
CA HIS A 34 9.79 -5.31 12.35
C HIS A 34 10.65 -6.13 11.37
N ILE A 35 11.95 -5.82 11.29
CA ILE A 35 12.87 -6.40 10.30
C ILE A 35 13.96 -7.23 11.00
N GLU A 36 14.25 -8.39 10.42
CA GLU A 36 15.40 -9.23 10.72
C GLU A 36 16.44 -9.03 9.63
N VAL A 37 17.67 -8.75 10.04
CA VAL A 37 18.83 -8.59 9.17
C VAL A 37 19.73 -9.80 9.34
N THR A 38 20.14 -10.39 8.23
CA THR A 38 21.15 -11.46 8.23
C THR A 38 22.38 -11.00 7.48
N TYR A 39 23.53 -11.54 7.89
CA TYR A 39 24.83 -11.19 7.34
C TYR A 39 25.47 -12.45 6.73
N ASN A 40 26.23 -12.27 5.67
CA ASN A 40 27.02 -13.32 5.05
C ASN A 40 28.33 -13.58 5.83
N GLN A 41 29.15 -14.51 5.35
CA GLN A 41 30.41 -14.88 6.01
C GLN A 41 31.43 -13.73 6.02
N ASP A 42 31.32 -12.79 5.10
CA ASP A 42 32.19 -11.62 4.97
C ASP A 42 31.72 -10.43 5.83
N GLY A 43 30.60 -10.58 6.54
CA GLY A 43 30.04 -9.56 7.42
C GLY A 43 29.18 -8.51 6.71
N PHE A 44 28.90 -8.65 5.41
CA PHE A 44 27.94 -7.82 4.69
C PHE A 44 26.52 -8.32 4.92
N VAL A 45 25.56 -7.41 4.85
CA VAL A 45 24.13 -7.75 4.85
C VAL A 45 23.85 -8.68 3.66
N ASP A 46 23.26 -9.83 3.96
CA ASP A 46 22.82 -10.83 2.99
C ASP A 46 21.33 -10.64 2.64
N GLU A 47 20.50 -10.44 3.65
CA GLU A 47 19.04 -10.38 3.52
C GLU A 47 18.41 -9.51 4.60
N LEU A 48 17.45 -8.69 4.19
CA LEU A 48 16.44 -8.09 5.06
C LEU A 48 15.13 -8.83 4.85
N ARG A 49 14.50 -9.25 5.94
CA ARG A 49 13.19 -9.90 5.90
C ARG A 49 12.33 -9.46 7.08
N THR A 50 11.02 -9.62 6.97
CA THR A 50 10.11 -9.34 8.07
C THR A 50 10.30 -10.34 9.21
N LYS A 51 10.39 -9.86 10.46
CA LYS A 51 10.44 -10.72 11.66
C LYS A 51 9.21 -11.60 11.78
N ASN A 52 8.05 -11.01 11.52
CA ASN A 52 6.81 -11.75 11.51
C ASN A 52 6.67 -12.53 10.21
N ARG A 53 6.69 -13.87 10.31
CA ARG A 53 6.55 -14.81 9.21
C ARG A 53 5.25 -15.59 9.27
N TRP A 54 4.23 -15.02 9.92
CA TRP A 54 2.99 -15.77 10.14
C TRP A 54 2.39 -16.21 8.80
N PRO A 55 1.97 -17.47 8.67
CA PRO A 55 1.18 -17.91 7.55
C PRO A 55 -0.20 -17.25 7.70
N PHE A 56 -0.47 -16.29 6.84
CA PHE A 56 -1.79 -15.69 6.75
C PHE A 56 -2.80 -16.73 6.24
N SER A 57 -4.05 -16.57 6.69
CA SER A 57 -5.16 -17.40 6.23
C SER A 57 -6.04 -16.62 5.25
N VAL A 58 -6.06 -17.08 4.00
CA VAL A 58 -6.99 -16.59 2.98
C VAL A 58 -8.43 -16.78 3.47
N LYS A 59 -8.72 -17.86 4.21
CA LYS A 59 -10.04 -18.09 4.80
C LYS A 59 -10.50 -16.98 5.74
N GLU A 60 -9.61 -16.44 6.56
CA GLU A 60 -9.96 -15.34 7.48
C GLU A 60 -10.38 -14.09 6.69
N TYR A 61 -9.66 -13.76 5.62
CA TYR A 61 -10.03 -12.65 4.73
C TYR A 61 -11.32 -12.92 3.97
N VAL A 62 -11.52 -14.15 3.49
CA VAL A 62 -12.79 -14.56 2.84
C VAL A 62 -13.97 -14.44 3.81
N SER A 63 -13.79 -14.79 5.09
CA SER A 63 -14.80 -14.59 6.13
C SER A 63 -15.08 -13.10 6.35
N PHE A 64 -14.03 -12.29 6.47
CA PHE A 64 -14.16 -10.84 6.60
C PHE A 64 -14.94 -10.23 5.42
N LEU A 65 -14.64 -10.63 4.19
CA LEU A 65 -15.36 -10.18 3.00
C LEU A 65 -16.84 -10.56 3.04
N LYS A 66 -17.13 -11.84 3.36
CA LYS A 66 -18.50 -12.32 3.51
C LYS A 66 -19.28 -11.46 4.51
N ASP A 67 -18.74 -11.27 5.70
CA ASP A 67 -19.39 -10.52 6.78
C ASP A 67 -19.60 -9.05 6.39
N THR A 68 -18.65 -8.47 5.67
CA THR A 68 -18.75 -7.08 5.21
C THR A 68 -19.80 -6.93 4.11
N LEU A 69 -19.88 -7.86 3.15
CA LEU A 69 -20.92 -7.88 2.13
C LEU A 69 -22.33 -8.02 2.73
N ILE A 70 -22.48 -8.88 3.75
CA ILE A 70 -23.73 -9.03 4.50
C ILE A 70 -24.09 -7.73 5.23
N LEU A 71 -23.12 -7.07 5.87
CA LEU A 71 -23.34 -5.80 6.56
C LEU A 71 -23.86 -4.72 5.61
N ILE A 72 -23.26 -4.60 4.43
CA ILE A 72 -23.66 -3.62 3.40
C ILE A 72 -25.05 -3.93 2.87
N LYS A 73 -25.30 -5.21 2.53
CA LYS A 73 -26.61 -5.68 2.06
C LYS A 73 -27.71 -5.33 3.06
N ASN A 74 -27.41 -5.41 4.36
CA ASN A 74 -28.35 -5.09 5.44
C ASN A 74 -28.44 -3.58 5.75
N ASN A 75 -27.47 -2.77 5.32
CA ASN A 75 -27.39 -1.33 5.61
C ASN A 75 -27.09 -0.46 4.36
N PRO A 76 -27.85 -0.61 3.26
CA PRO A 76 -27.52 0.04 1.98
C PRO A 76 -27.54 1.57 2.07
N LYS A 77 -28.42 2.15 2.92
CA LYS A 77 -28.49 3.60 3.13
C LYS A 77 -27.24 4.17 3.82
N ALA A 78 -26.65 3.43 4.75
CA ALA A 78 -25.44 3.86 5.42
C ALA A 78 -24.25 3.84 4.45
N PHE A 79 -24.14 2.78 3.66
CA PHE A 79 -23.15 2.67 2.58
C PHE A 79 -23.32 3.79 1.55
N GLN A 80 -24.54 4.04 1.06
CA GLN A 80 -24.80 5.12 0.09
C GLN A 80 -24.49 6.49 0.67
N LYS A 81 -24.87 6.75 1.92
CA LYS A 81 -24.54 8.01 2.60
C LYS A 81 -23.03 8.23 2.61
N GLU A 82 -22.25 7.18 2.85
CA GLU A 82 -20.81 7.30 2.85
C GLU A 82 -20.21 7.42 1.44
N MET A 83 -20.75 6.71 0.46
CA MET A 83 -20.43 6.92 -0.96
C MET A 83 -20.66 8.38 -1.40
N ASN A 84 -21.72 9.00 -0.91
CA ASN A 84 -22.04 10.42 -1.17
C ASN A 84 -21.04 11.41 -0.54
N THR A 85 -20.20 10.96 0.40
CA THR A 85 -19.10 11.78 0.93
C THR A 85 -17.88 11.81 0.01
N PHE A 86 -17.82 10.91 -0.98
CA PHE A 86 -16.76 10.88 -1.97
C PHE A 86 -17.18 11.64 -3.24
N ALA A 87 -16.25 12.46 -3.74
CA ALA A 87 -16.47 13.30 -4.91
C ALA A 87 -16.50 12.48 -6.22
N LYS A 88 -16.92 13.14 -7.30
CA LYS A 88 -16.71 12.64 -8.67
C LYS A 88 -15.21 12.43 -8.90
N VAL A 89 -14.85 11.28 -9.43
CA VAL A 89 -13.47 10.99 -9.83
C VAL A 89 -13.39 11.00 -11.34
N LYS A 90 -12.34 11.61 -11.90
CA LYS A 90 -12.12 11.57 -13.35
C LYS A 90 -11.43 10.26 -13.73
N ASP A 91 -11.88 9.65 -14.82
CA ASP A 91 -11.20 8.50 -15.42
C ASP A 91 -9.94 8.91 -16.21
N THR A 92 -9.26 7.93 -16.81
CA THR A 92 -8.05 8.14 -17.62
C THR A 92 -8.28 8.99 -18.87
N ASP A 93 -9.53 9.08 -19.32
CA ASP A 93 -9.92 9.86 -20.50
C ASP A 93 -10.44 11.26 -20.08
N GLY A 94 -10.34 11.58 -18.78
CA GLY A 94 -10.79 12.83 -18.19
C GLY A 94 -12.30 12.95 -18.00
N LYS A 95 -13.05 11.86 -18.21
CA LYS A 95 -14.49 11.84 -18.00
C LYS A 95 -14.81 11.77 -16.52
N GLU A 96 -15.70 12.62 -16.04
CA GLU A 96 -16.19 12.55 -14.68
C GLU A 96 -17.02 11.27 -14.45
N VAL A 97 -16.70 10.59 -13.36
CA VAL A 97 -17.41 9.40 -12.91
C VAL A 97 -17.95 9.64 -11.52
N ASP A 98 -19.26 9.43 -11.42
CA ASP A 98 -20.03 9.58 -10.20
C ASP A 98 -19.94 8.27 -9.38
N LEU A 99 -19.03 8.26 -8.39
CA LEU A 99 -18.87 7.12 -7.48
C LEU A 99 -20.19 6.76 -6.76
N PRO A 100 -20.99 7.72 -6.26
CA PRO A 100 -22.33 7.45 -5.77
C PRO A 100 -23.20 6.60 -6.71
N VAL A 101 -23.27 6.93 -8.00
CA VAL A 101 -24.09 6.20 -8.98
C VAL A 101 -23.58 4.77 -9.20
N LEU A 102 -22.26 4.58 -9.20
CA LEU A 102 -21.67 3.24 -9.25
C LEU A 102 -21.97 2.45 -7.97
N GLY A 103 -21.94 3.12 -6.82
CA GLY A 103 -22.34 2.57 -5.52
C GLY A 103 -23.78 2.07 -5.54
N GLU A 104 -24.72 2.88 -6.04
CA GLU A 104 -26.13 2.49 -6.17
C GLU A 104 -26.28 1.24 -7.05
N SER A 105 -25.62 1.22 -8.21
CA SER A 105 -25.65 0.09 -9.13
C SER A 105 -25.09 -1.20 -8.49
N ALA A 106 -24.00 -1.09 -7.74
CA ALA A 106 -23.41 -2.23 -7.03
C ALA A 106 -24.31 -2.72 -5.89
N LEU A 107 -24.96 -1.81 -5.15
CA LEU A 107 -25.90 -2.15 -4.09
C LEU A 107 -27.14 -2.87 -4.61
N GLU A 108 -27.71 -2.41 -5.72
CA GLU A 108 -28.86 -3.04 -6.37
C GLU A 108 -28.58 -4.49 -6.76
N GLU A 109 -27.39 -4.76 -7.27
CA GLU A 109 -26.98 -6.09 -7.69
C GLU A 109 -26.58 -6.96 -6.51
N LEU A 110 -25.86 -6.41 -5.53
CA LEU A 110 -25.55 -7.12 -4.28
C LEU A 110 -26.82 -7.58 -3.55
N ALA A 111 -27.89 -6.79 -3.60
CA ALA A 111 -29.18 -7.14 -3.01
C ALA A 111 -29.81 -8.39 -3.63
N LYS A 112 -29.54 -8.66 -4.93
CA LYS A 112 -30.06 -9.82 -5.67
C LYS A 112 -29.31 -11.11 -5.38
N LEU A 113 -28.10 -11.02 -4.81
CA LEU A 113 -27.23 -12.16 -4.59
C LEU A 113 -27.49 -12.87 -3.27
N ASP A 114 -27.33 -14.18 -3.31
CA ASP A 114 -27.19 -15.00 -2.11
C ASP A 114 -25.70 -15.15 -1.75
N VAL A 115 -25.20 -14.15 -1.01
CA VAL A 115 -23.81 -14.13 -0.52
C VAL A 115 -23.51 -15.36 0.33
N GLU A 116 -24.48 -15.84 1.12
CA GLU A 116 -24.26 -17.00 1.98
C GLU A 116 -24.13 -18.29 1.15
N ALA A 117 -24.95 -18.46 0.12
CA ALA A 117 -24.84 -19.60 -0.79
C ALA A 117 -23.51 -19.62 -1.54
N ILE A 118 -23.02 -18.47 -2.03
CA ILE A 118 -21.74 -18.40 -2.77
C ILE A 118 -20.56 -18.78 -1.88
N PHE A 119 -20.46 -18.17 -0.69
CA PHE A 119 -19.34 -18.39 0.22
C PHE A 119 -19.46 -19.71 1.01
N GLY A 120 -20.67 -20.29 1.08
CA GLY A 120 -20.94 -21.59 1.69
C GLY A 120 -20.84 -22.77 0.72
N ASP A 121 -20.64 -22.52 -0.58
CA ASP A 121 -20.51 -23.58 -1.58
C ASP A 121 -19.26 -24.43 -1.31
N ALA A 122 -19.43 -25.76 -1.26
CA ALA A 122 -18.35 -26.68 -0.91
C ALA A 122 -17.21 -26.68 -1.93
N LYS A 123 -17.49 -26.42 -3.22
CA LYS A 123 -16.46 -26.32 -4.25
C LYS A 123 -15.68 -25.01 -4.09
N PHE A 124 -16.37 -23.91 -3.78
CA PHE A 124 -15.74 -22.63 -3.49
C PHE A 124 -14.79 -22.72 -2.29
N VAL A 125 -15.27 -23.25 -1.16
CA VAL A 125 -14.43 -23.43 0.05
C VAL A 125 -13.21 -24.29 -0.25
N LYS A 126 -13.39 -25.42 -0.94
CA LYS A 126 -12.27 -26.29 -1.34
C LYS A 126 -11.25 -25.56 -2.22
N LEU A 127 -11.72 -24.73 -3.15
CA LEU A 127 -10.85 -23.96 -4.04
C LEU A 127 -10.02 -22.92 -3.27
N ILE A 128 -10.63 -22.23 -2.29
CA ILE A 128 -9.92 -21.32 -1.38
C ILE A 128 -8.86 -22.06 -0.57
N ASP A 129 -9.18 -23.26 -0.07
CA ASP A 129 -8.25 -24.10 0.70
C ASP A 129 -7.03 -24.52 -0.12
N GLU A 130 -7.25 -24.95 -1.36
CA GLU A 130 -6.17 -25.31 -2.29
C GLU A 130 -5.31 -24.10 -2.63
N PHE A 131 -5.92 -22.93 -2.82
CA PHE A 131 -5.21 -21.68 -3.08
C PHE A 131 -4.33 -21.26 -1.90
N GLU A 132 -4.86 -21.29 -0.68
CA GLU A 132 -4.10 -20.96 0.53
C GLU A 132 -2.91 -21.89 0.71
N TYR A 133 -3.09 -23.19 0.53
CA TYR A 133 -2.01 -24.17 0.62
C TYR A 133 -0.90 -23.88 -0.39
N GLU A 134 -1.26 -23.69 -1.67
CA GLU A 134 -0.29 -23.42 -2.72
C GLU A 134 0.41 -22.08 -2.56
N LEU A 135 -0.29 -21.06 -2.05
CA LEU A 135 0.28 -19.77 -1.70
C LEU A 135 1.38 -19.93 -0.64
N GLN A 136 1.08 -20.65 0.43
CA GLN A 136 2.00 -20.89 1.55
C GLN A 136 3.21 -21.75 1.15
N THR A 137 3.05 -22.68 0.19
CA THR A 137 4.16 -23.55 -0.23
C THR A 137 4.99 -22.97 -1.38
N SER A 138 4.41 -22.12 -2.23
CA SER A 138 5.03 -21.72 -3.51
C SER A 138 5.60 -20.30 -3.51
N ILE A 139 5.13 -19.42 -2.62
CA ILE A 139 5.65 -18.05 -2.54
C ILE A 139 6.69 -17.99 -1.41
N LEU A 140 7.97 -18.14 -1.80
CA LEU A 140 9.12 -18.08 -0.88
C LEU A 140 9.47 -16.66 -0.44
N TYR A 141 9.08 -15.64 -1.19
CA TYR A 141 9.58 -14.28 -1.04
C TYR A 141 8.65 -13.26 -0.32
N PRO A 142 7.43 -13.58 0.21
CA PRO A 142 6.55 -12.53 0.71
C PRO A 142 7.15 -11.82 1.93
N TYR A 143 8.11 -12.47 2.59
CA TYR A 143 8.82 -11.98 3.76
C TYR A 143 10.14 -11.27 3.44
N VAL A 144 10.69 -11.44 2.23
CA VAL A 144 11.98 -10.84 1.86
C VAL A 144 11.74 -9.39 1.44
N ILE A 145 12.45 -8.47 2.09
CA ILE A 145 12.36 -7.02 1.85
C ILE A 145 13.46 -6.63 0.86
N ALA A 146 14.68 -7.10 1.10
CA ALA A 146 15.85 -6.86 0.25
C ALA A 146 16.83 -8.05 0.32
N LYS A 147 17.52 -8.31 -0.78
CA LYS A 147 18.58 -9.32 -0.92
C LYS A 147 19.86 -8.67 -1.46
N PRO A 148 20.51 -7.78 -0.70
CA PRO A 148 21.68 -7.01 -1.17
C PRO A 148 22.87 -7.88 -1.59
N GLY A 149 22.99 -9.10 -1.06
CA GLY A 149 24.05 -10.06 -1.42
C GLY A 149 23.86 -10.78 -2.76
N ASP A 150 22.67 -10.69 -3.38
CA ASP A 150 22.36 -11.36 -4.65
C ASP A 150 21.57 -10.43 -5.59
N SER A 151 22.28 -9.79 -6.52
CA SER A 151 21.68 -8.87 -7.50
C SER A 151 20.78 -9.55 -8.55
N LYS A 152 20.72 -10.89 -8.57
CA LYS A 152 19.87 -11.66 -9.49
C LYS A 152 18.64 -12.23 -8.82
N PHE A 153 18.50 -12.03 -7.51
CA PHE A 153 17.47 -12.65 -6.70
C PHE A 153 16.06 -12.40 -7.27
N TRP A 154 15.67 -11.14 -7.50
CA TRP A 154 14.29 -10.83 -7.90
C TRP A 154 13.99 -11.25 -9.33
N PHE A 155 14.94 -11.10 -10.26
CA PHE A 155 14.78 -11.56 -11.64
C PHE A 155 14.48 -13.05 -11.78
N THR A 156 15.01 -13.88 -10.87
CA THR A 156 14.81 -15.35 -10.93
C THR A 156 13.46 -15.82 -10.38
N LEU A 157 12.68 -14.94 -9.74
CA LEU A 157 11.42 -15.27 -9.08
C LEU A 157 10.22 -15.15 -10.04
N ALA A 158 9.91 -16.23 -10.78
CA ALA A 158 8.73 -16.30 -11.68
C ALA A 158 7.46 -16.91 -11.02
N GLY A 159 7.37 -16.90 -9.69
CA GLY A 159 6.36 -17.65 -8.92
C GLY A 159 4.90 -17.16 -9.02
N PRO A 160 4.61 -15.86 -8.87
CA PRO A 160 3.24 -15.36 -8.63
C PRO A 160 2.34 -15.44 -9.86
N GLU A 161 2.87 -15.11 -11.03
CA GLU A 161 2.10 -15.13 -12.28
C GLU A 161 1.70 -16.56 -12.66
N LYS A 162 2.61 -17.53 -12.43
CA LYS A 162 2.33 -18.96 -12.65
C LYS A 162 1.24 -19.45 -11.71
N LEU A 163 1.31 -19.04 -10.43
CA LEU A 163 0.30 -19.39 -9.44
C LEU A 163 -1.06 -18.77 -9.79
N LEU A 164 -1.10 -17.49 -10.13
CA LEU A 164 -2.33 -16.81 -10.52
C LEU A 164 -3.00 -17.47 -11.73
N LYS A 165 -2.23 -17.74 -12.79
CA LYS A 165 -2.75 -18.40 -14.00
C LYS A 165 -3.36 -19.76 -13.68
N LYS A 166 -2.64 -20.60 -12.90
CA LYS A 166 -3.13 -21.91 -12.46
C LYS A 166 -4.50 -21.79 -11.76
N PHE A 167 -4.65 -20.84 -10.85
CA PHE A 167 -5.88 -20.72 -10.05
C PHE A 167 -7.05 -20.04 -10.78
N ILE A 168 -6.77 -19.15 -11.74
CA ILE A 168 -7.82 -18.64 -12.64
C ILE A 168 -8.40 -19.79 -13.47
N ASP A 169 -7.54 -20.62 -14.06
CA ASP A 169 -7.97 -21.77 -14.87
C ASP A 169 -8.75 -22.79 -14.02
N LEU A 170 -8.35 -22.98 -12.76
CA LEU A 170 -9.09 -23.81 -11.79
C LEU A 170 -10.45 -23.22 -11.42
N ALA A 171 -10.55 -21.91 -11.16
CA ALA A 171 -11.82 -21.27 -10.81
C ALA A 171 -12.89 -21.46 -11.89
N TRP A 172 -12.52 -21.27 -13.15
CA TRP A 172 -13.44 -21.44 -14.29
C TRP A 172 -13.83 -22.89 -14.55
N SER A 173 -13.00 -23.85 -14.14
CA SER A 173 -13.29 -25.28 -14.30
C SER A 173 -14.03 -25.90 -13.11
N PHE A 174 -13.88 -25.35 -11.90
CA PHE A 174 -14.50 -25.86 -10.68
C PHE A 174 -15.87 -25.27 -10.36
N LEU A 175 -16.11 -24.01 -10.71
CA LEU A 175 -17.31 -23.28 -10.31
C LEU A 175 -18.29 -23.21 -11.47
N ASP A 176 -19.40 -23.95 -11.35
CA ASP A 176 -20.47 -23.99 -12.36
C ASP A 176 -21.24 -22.66 -12.47
N SER A 177 -21.09 -21.77 -11.47
CA SER A 177 -21.73 -20.46 -11.44
C SER A 177 -20.76 -19.35 -11.83
N VAL A 178 -21.17 -18.53 -12.82
CA VAL A 178 -20.41 -17.34 -13.26
C VAL A 178 -20.10 -16.37 -12.10
N PRO A 179 -21.03 -16.09 -11.16
CA PRO A 179 -20.75 -15.22 -10.02
C PRO A 179 -19.69 -15.78 -9.07
N GLY A 180 -19.76 -17.08 -8.73
CA GLY A 180 -18.78 -17.72 -7.84
C GLY A 180 -17.36 -17.69 -8.43
N ALA A 181 -17.23 -18.03 -9.72
CA ALA A 181 -15.94 -17.99 -10.42
C ALA A 181 -15.33 -16.58 -10.44
N ALA A 182 -16.16 -15.56 -10.72
CA ALA A 182 -15.72 -14.16 -10.74
C ALA A 182 -15.24 -13.67 -9.36
N VAL A 183 -15.92 -14.08 -8.28
CA VAL A 183 -15.50 -13.77 -6.90
C VAL A 183 -14.19 -14.46 -6.55
N ALA A 184 -14.06 -15.75 -6.85
CA ALA A 184 -12.83 -16.49 -6.59
C ALA A 184 -11.64 -15.85 -7.31
N GLN A 185 -11.80 -15.53 -8.61
CA GLN A 185 -10.77 -14.84 -9.39
C GLN A 185 -10.38 -13.49 -8.76
N TRP A 186 -11.36 -12.71 -8.30
CA TRP A 186 -11.09 -11.44 -7.63
C TRP A 186 -10.33 -11.65 -6.31
N ILE A 187 -10.73 -12.62 -5.49
CA ILE A 187 -10.05 -12.96 -4.24
C ILE A 187 -8.59 -13.34 -4.53
N PHE A 188 -8.32 -14.18 -5.53
CA PHE A 188 -6.95 -14.57 -5.88
C PHE A 188 -6.09 -13.38 -6.30
N ASN A 189 -6.61 -12.54 -7.19
CA ASN A 189 -5.92 -11.33 -7.60
C ASN A 189 -5.65 -10.40 -6.41
N ARG A 190 -6.63 -10.22 -5.52
CA ARG A 190 -6.52 -9.31 -4.39
C ARG A 190 -5.54 -9.81 -3.34
N VAL A 191 -5.59 -11.11 -3.03
CA VAL A 191 -4.66 -11.77 -2.09
C VAL A 191 -3.22 -11.69 -2.60
N LEU A 192 -2.97 -11.98 -3.88
CA LEU A 192 -1.63 -11.83 -4.45
C LEU A 192 -1.18 -10.36 -4.46
N GLY A 193 -2.09 -9.44 -4.77
CA GLY A 193 -1.85 -8.00 -4.67
C GLY A 193 -1.47 -7.58 -3.26
N TYR A 194 -2.11 -8.13 -2.21
CA TYR A 194 -1.75 -7.84 -0.84
C TYR A 194 -0.38 -8.40 -0.44
N VAL A 195 0.05 -9.54 -0.98
CA VAL A 195 1.41 -10.06 -0.76
C VAL A 195 2.45 -9.06 -1.29
N GLU A 196 2.24 -8.55 -2.49
CA GLU A 196 3.08 -7.53 -3.11
C GLU A 196 3.03 -6.19 -2.36
N ASP A 197 1.82 -5.71 -2.03
CA ASP A 197 1.61 -4.45 -1.32
C ASP A 197 2.27 -4.48 0.07
N ARG A 198 2.21 -5.64 0.76
CA ARG A 198 2.91 -5.86 2.03
C ARG A 198 4.41 -5.69 1.85
N GLN A 199 5.00 -6.37 0.86
CA GLN A 199 6.43 -6.26 0.58
C GLN A 199 6.83 -4.81 0.29
N ASN A 200 6.10 -4.15 -0.61
CA ASN A 200 6.33 -2.76 -0.97
C ASN A 200 6.24 -1.83 0.24
N PHE A 201 5.26 -2.05 1.13
CA PHE A 201 5.13 -1.29 2.38
C PHE A 201 6.40 -1.39 3.24
N TYR A 202 6.88 -2.62 3.50
CA TYR A 202 8.13 -2.82 4.27
C TYR A 202 9.35 -2.23 3.57
N GLN A 203 9.41 -2.28 2.24
CA GLN A 203 10.48 -1.66 1.47
C GLN A 203 10.46 -0.13 1.61
N GLN A 204 9.29 0.51 1.53
CA GLN A 204 9.18 1.96 1.74
C GLN A 204 9.49 2.36 3.18
N MET A 205 9.06 1.55 4.16
CA MET A 205 9.47 1.71 5.55
C MET A 205 10.99 1.63 5.69
N THR A 206 11.65 0.67 5.05
CA THR A 206 13.11 0.52 5.07
C THR A 206 13.79 1.74 4.43
N LEU A 207 13.27 2.24 3.30
CA LEU A 207 13.80 3.44 2.65
C LEU A 207 13.70 4.68 3.54
N HIS A 208 12.64 4.82 4.34
CA HIS A 208 12.56 5.87 5.36
C HIS A 208 13.73 5.79 6.35
N TYR A 209 14.00 4.62 6.94
CA TYR A 209 15.10 4.48 7.90
C TYR A 209 16.47 4.73 7.27
N LEU A 210 16.70 4.23 6.04
CA LEU A 210 17.94 4.48 5.30
C LEU A 210 18.14 5.96 4.94
N ASP A 211 17.07 6.75 4.86
CA ASP A 211 17.15 8.20 4.60
C ASP A 211 17.32 9.01 5.90
N ALA A 212 16.67 8.58 6.97
CA ALA A 212 16.62 9.29 8.24
C ALA A 212 17.83 9.05 9.15
N TYR A 213 18.54 7.93 8.99
CA TYR A 213 19.62 7.50 9.88
C TYR A 213 20.89 7.12 9.12
N SER A 214 22.04 7.22 9.78
CA SER A 214 23.31 6.83 9.17
C SER A 214 23.48 5.31 9.12
N ASP A 215 24.32 4.83 8.20
CA ASP A 215 24.67 3.41 8.10
C ASP A 215 25.21 2.87 9.43
N ASP A 216 26.02 3.67 10.14
CA ASP A 216 26.57 3.33 11.46
C ASP A 216 25.47 3.20 12.54
N ASP A 217 24.50 4.12 12.57
CA ASP A 217 23.35 4.03 13.49
C ASP A 217 22.57 2.74 13.22
N LEU A 218 22.36 2.42 11.95
CA LEU A 218 21.67 1.21 11.53
C LEU A 218 22.56 -0.03 11.68
N GLY A 219 23.83 0.06 12.07
CA GLY A 219 24.71 -1.11 12.17
C GLY A 219 24.94 -1.82 10.83
N PHE A 220 24.88 -1.06 9.73
CA PHE A 220 25.19 -1.52 8.39
C PHE A 220 26.66 -1.22 8.06
N PRO A 221 27.41 -2.21 7.54
CA PRO A 221 28.71 -1.97 6.93
C PRO A 221 28.64 -0.92 5.81
N LEU A 222 29.80 -0.34 5.50
CA LEU A 222 29.95 0.58 4.38
C LEU A 222 29.37 -0.06 3.09
N ASP A 223 28.62 0.74 2.33
CA ASP A 223 27.95 0.39 1.08
C ASP A 223 26.72 -0.52 1.20
N ASP A 224 26.42 -1.12 2.35
CA ASP A 224 25.26 -2.01 2.47
C ASP A 224 23.93 -1.26 2.34
N ALA A 225 23.83 -0.02 2.84
CA ALA A 225 22.68 0.83 2.60
C ALA A 225 22.41 1.04 1.10
N ALA A 226 23.46 1.24 0.31
CA ALA A 226 23.36 1.40 -1.15
C ALA A 226 22.88 0.11 -1.83
N ARG A 227 23.43 -1.05 -1.44
CA ARG A 227 23.01 -2.36 -1.95
C ARG A 227 21.57 -2.71 -1.56
N ILE A 228 21.16 -2.36 -0.34
CA ILE A 228 19.77 -2.54 0.12
C ILE A 228 18.83 -1.71 -0.75
N ARG A 229 19.13 -0.41 -0.97
CA ARG A 229 18.34 0.43 -1.88
C ARG A 229 18.29 -0.20 -3.28
N SER A 230 19.41 -0.65 -3.82
CA SER A 230 19.43 -1.26 -5.16
C SER A 230 18.57 -2.52 -5.23
N SER A 231 18.63 -3.37 -4.22
CA SER A 231 17.73 -4.52 -4.12
C SER A 231 16.27 -4.13 -4.04
N ILE A 232 15.92 -3.07 -3.30
CA ILE A 232 14.54 -2.62 -3.20
C ILE A 232 14.03 -2.13 -4.57
N TYR A 233 14.84 -1.38 -5.31
CA TYR A 233 14.44 -0.88 -6.62
C TYR A 233 14.45 -1.98 -7.70
N GLU A 234 15.36 -2.96 -7.64
CA GLU A 234 15.37 -4.11 -8.56
C GLU A 234 14.12 -4.97 -8.40
N ALA A 235 13.64 -5.16 -7.17
CA ALA A 235 12.40 -5.87 -6.89
C ALA A 235 11.15 -5.29 -7.58
N ARG A 236 11.20 -4.01 -7.98
CA ARG A 236 10.09 -3.29 -8.64
C ARG A 236 10.17 -3.39 -10.18
N ILE A 237 11.26 -3.94 -10.72
CA ILE A 237 11.43 -4.09 -12.16
C ILE A 237 10.53 -5.22 -12.64
N SER A 238 9.66 -4.91 -13.60
CA SER A 238 8.83 -5.92 -14.24
C SER A 238 9.70 -6.97 -14.95
N TRP A 239 9.35 -8.25 -14.85
CA TRP A 239 10.18 -9.36 -15.36
C TRP A 239 10.55 -9.25 -16.85
N TRP A 240 9.71 -8.62 -17.68
CA TRP A 240 9.98 -8.44 -19.11
C TRP A 240 11.01 -7.35 -19.40
N LYS A 241 11.32 -6.49 -18.43
CA LYS A 241 12.33 -5.45 -18.53
C LYS A 241 13.71 -5.97 -18.13
N PHE A 242 14.13 -7.07 -18.74
CA PHE A 242 15.41 -7.72 -18.43
C PHE A 242 16.61 -6.77 -18.57
N TRP A 243 16.54 -5.78 -19.46
CA TRP A 243 17.59 -4.77 -19.64
C TRP A 243 17.74 -3.86 -18.41
N GLU A 244 16.63 -3.50 -17.75
CA GLU A 244 16.64 -2.67 -16.55
C GLU A 244 17.21 -3.47 -15.36
N SER A 245 16.88 -4.76 -15.26
CA SER A 245 17.49 -5.65 -14.25
C SER A 245 19.00 -5.85 -14.51
N GLN A 246 19.42 -5.98 -15.77
CA GLN A 246 20.85 -6.03 -16.11
C GLN A 246 21.57 -4.73 -15.73
N GLU A 247 20.96 -3.57 -16.01
CA GLU A 247 21.50 -2.26 -15.61
C GLU A 247 21.61 -2.14 -14.09
N ALA A 248 20.62 -2.62 -13.34
CA ALA A 248 20.68 -2.67 -11.88
C ALA A 248 21.85 -3.54 -11.40
N GLN A 249 22.01 -4.74 -11.97
CA GLN A 249 23.10 -5.66 -11.64
C GLN A 249 24.48 -5.06 -11.92
N ASP A 250 24.64 -4.40 -13.07
CA ASP A 250 25.91 -3.79 -13.48
C ASP A 250 26.28 -2.57 -12.62
N ASN A 251 25.27 -1.87 -12.07
CA ASN A 251 25.44 -0.64 -11.30
C ASN A 251 24.97 -0.80 -9.84
N TRP A 252 25.13 -1.99 -9.25
CA TRP A 252 24.49 -2.34 -7.97
C TRP A 252 24.79 -1.40 -6.80
N LEU A 253 25.94 -0.73 -6.78
CA LEU A 253 26.30 0.23 -5.72
C LEU A 253 25.68 1.62 -5.91
N THR A 254 25.25 1.97 -7.11
CA THR A 254 24.72 3.32 -7.42
C THR A 254 23.26 3.30 -7.83
N TYR A 255 22.76 2.20 -8.40
CA TYR A 255 21.42 2.05 -8.96
C TYR A 255 20.32 2.51 -7.99
N GLY A 256 20.26 1.93 -6.79
CA GLY A 256 19.26 2.28 -5.79
C GLY A 256 19.36 3.72 -5.30
N ASN A 257 20.58 4.25 -5.13
CA ASN A 257 20.79 5.63 -4.72
C ASN A 257 20.32 6.62 -5.79
N GLU A 258 20.58 6.33 -7.06
CA GLU A 258 20.15 7.16 -8.18
C GLU A 258 18.63 7.17 -8.33
N HIS A 259 17.98 6.01 -8.20
CA HIS A 259 16.53 5.90 -8.21
C HIS A 259 15.88 6.60 -7.00
N PHE A 260 16.44 6.40 -5.80
CA PHE A 260 15.98 7.11 -4.61
C PHE A 260 16.10 8.62 -4.75
N ALA A 261 17.24 9.12 -5.25
CA ALA A 261 17.42 10.54 -5.49
C ALA A 261 16.46 11.09 -6.56
N LYS A 262 16.07 10.30 -7.56
CA LYS A 262 15.02 10.68 -8.53
C LYS A 262 13.67 10.81 -7.83
N ASP A 263 13.31 9.87 -6.96
CA ASP A 263 12.05 9.90 -6.20
C ASP A 263 11.99 11.11 -5.25
N VAL A 264 13.08 11.40 -4.54
CA VAL A 264 13.22 12.59 -3.68
C VAL A 264 13.01 13.86 -4.49
N ARG A 265 13.71 14.03 -5.63
CA ARG A 265 13.57 15.21 -6.49
C ARG A 265 12.15 15.36 -7.01
N LYS A 266 11.54 14.27 -7.49
CA LYS A 266 10.15 14.26 -7.93
C LYS A 266 9.21 14.73 -6.81
N GLY A 267 9.40 14.24 -5.59
CA GLY A 267 8.60 14.65 -4.44
C GLY A 267 8.71 16.16 -4.15
N GLU A 268 9.92 16.71 -4.19
CA GLU A 268 10.14 18.15 -3.96
C GLU A 268 9.58 19.01 -5.10
N GLU A 269 9.76 18.60 -6.37
CA GLU A 269 9.16 19.27 -7.54
C GLU A 269 7.64 19.29 -7.45
N ASN A 270 7.02 18.13 -7.18
CA ASN A 270 5.58 18.02 -7.00
C ASN A 270 5.08 18.86 -5.82
N LEU A 271 5.80 18.90 -4.70
CA LEU A 271 5.43 19.76 -3.58
C LEU A 271 5.47 21.24 -3.98
N GLN A 272 6.52 21.66 -4.66
CA GLN A 272 6.68 23.04 -5.12
C GLN A 272 5.55 23.46 -6.06
N ASP A 273 5.17 22.61 -7.00
CA ASP A 273 4.12 22.88 -7.99
C ASP A 273 2.71 22.95 -7.39
N ASN A 274 2.53 22.38 -6.19
CA ASN A 274 1.24 22.29 -5.50
C ASN A 274 1.19 23.10 -4.20
N MET A 275 2.17 23.97 -3.94
CA MET A 275 2.22 24.78 -2.71
C MET A 275 1.00 25.69 -2.51
N ASP A 276 0.39 26.13 -3.60
CA ASP A 276 -0.79 27.02 -3.60
C ASP A 276 -2.07 26.34 -3.12
N GLN A 277 -2.08 25.01 -3.01
CA GLN A 277 -3.20 24.22 -2.50
C GLN A 277 -3.31 24.26 -0.98
N PHE A 278 -2.23 24.63 -0.30
CA PHE A 278 -2.15 24.61 1.16
C PHE A 278 -2.17 26.04 1.69
N GLU A 279 -2.96 26.25 2.74
CA GLU A 279 -2.90 27.51 3.50
C GLU A 279 -1.54 27.64 4.19
N GLN A 280 -1.02 26.54 4.73
CA GLN A 280 0.30 26.49 5.35
C GLN A 280 0.97 25.12 5.18
N VAL A 281 2.25 25.15 4.80
CA VAL A 281 3.15 23.99 4.85
C VAL A 281 3.91 24.04 6.17
N LEU A 282 3.77 22.99 6.99
CA LEU A 282 4.37 22.91 8.32
C LEU A 282 5.79 22.34 8.28
N GLY A 283 6.08 21.50 7.29
CA GLY A 283 7.41 20.93 7.06
C GLY A 283 7.34 19.54 6.42
N SER A 284 8.44 19.13 5.79
CA SER A 284 8.61 17.76 5.29
C SER A 284 8.80 16.79 6.46
N LEU A 285 8.14 15.64 6.40
CA LEU A 285 8.27 14.58 7.41
C LEU A 285 9.37 13.60 7.02
N ASP A 286 9.43 13.26 5.73
CA ASP A 286 10.47 12.47 5.10
C ASP A 286 10.55 12.81 3.60
N TRP A 287 11.25 11.98 2.81
CA TRP A 287 11.37 12.12 1.37
C TRP A 287 10.04 12.02 0.60
N ALA A 288 9.00 11.39 1.16
CA ALA A 288 7.73 11.10 0.49
C ALA A 288 6.52 11.87 1.03
N PHE A 289 6.62 12.51 2.21
CA PHE A 289 5.49 13.12 2.92
C PHE A 289 5.77 14.54 3.42
N VAL A 290 4.71 15.34 3.46
CA VAL A 290 4.71 16.72 3.97
C VAL A 290 3.54 16.95 4.91
N ALA A 291 3.78 17.65 6.02
CA ALA A 291 2.73 18.11 6.91
C ALA A 291 2.20 19.49 6.49
N THR A 292 0.88 19.63 6.47
CA THR A 292 0.21 20.88 6.10
C THR A 292 -0.94 21.19 7.05
N SER A 293 -1.44 22.43 7.01
CA SER A 293 -2.62 22.85 7.77
C SER A 293 -3.56 23.74 6.97
N THR A 294 -4.82 23.73 7.39
CA THR A 294 -5.87 24.64 6.92
C THR A 294 -6.68 25.07 8.13
N GLY A 295 -6.51 26.33 8.55
CA GLY A 295 -6.91 26.81 9.87
C GLY A 295 -6.29 25.97 11.00
N GLU A 296 -7.13 25.42 11.88
CA GLU A 296 -6.71 24.55 12.99
C GLU A 296 -6.53 23.07 12.60
N LYS A 297 -6.94 22.70 11.38
CA LYS A 297 -6.87 21.32 10.91
C LYS A 297 -5.49 21.00 10.36
N ARG A 298 -5.05 19.75 10.56
CA ARG A 298 -3.72 19.27 10.18
C ARG A 298 -3.84 18.03 9.34
N TYR A 299 -2.98 17.94 8.35
CA TYR A 299 -2.98 16.86 7.37
C TYR A 299 -1.54 16.44 7.06
N ILE A 300 -1.41 15.22 6.55
CA ILE A 300 -0.19 14.75 5.88
C ILE A 300 -0.55 14.44 4.44
N HIS A 301 0.24 14.95 3.51
CA HIS A 301 0.08 14.71 2.09
C HIS A 301 1.28 13.94 1.52
N HIS A 302 1.03 13.11 0.51
CA HIS A 302 2.05 12.47 -0.30
C HIS A 302 2.69 13.51 -1.23
N LYS A 303 4.01 13.62 -1.22
CA LYS A 303 4.76 14.43 -2.18
C LYS A 303 4.84 13.78 -3.56
N ILE A 304 4.83 12.44 -3.61
CA ILE A 304 5.09 11.66 -4.84
C ILE A 304 3.82 11.16 -5.51
N VAL A 305 2.77 10.91 -4.72
CA VAL A 305 1.51 10.34 -5.20
C VAL A 305 0.47 11.45 -5.27
N GLU A 306 -0.11 11.63 -6.45
CA GLU A 306 -1.14 12.63 -6.72
C GLU A 306 -2.55 12.05 -6.53
N THR A 307 -3.56 12.92 -6.37
CA THR A 307 -4.95 12.49 -6.21
C THR A 307 -5.53 11.93 -7.51
N GLY A 308 -5.05 12.32 -8.69
CA GLY A 308 -5.57 11.81 -9.96
C GLY A 308 -4.59 11.94 -11.12
N PHE A 309 -4.98 11.42 -12.29
CA PHE A 309 -4.18 11.50 -13.52
C PHE A 309 -4.21 12.90 -14.18
N LEU A 310 -5.20 13.74 -13.83
CA LEU A 310 -5.39 15.09 -14.36
C LEU A 310 -5.56 16.15 -13.25
N ASP A 311 -5.59 15.70 -12.00
CA ASP A 311 -5.59 16.55 -10.81
C ASP A 311 -4.25 16.30 -10.13
N ASN A 312 -3.31 17.22 -10.37
CA ASN A 312 -1.95 17.12 -9.87
C ASN A 312 -1.86 17.45 -8.38
N THR A 313 -3.00 17.62 -7.68
CA THR A 313 -3.02 17.84 -6.23
C THR A 313 -2.40 16.67 -5.49
N LEU A 314 -1.67 16.98 -4.42
CA LEU A 314 -1.03 15.97 -3.60
C LEU A 314 -2.07 15.11 -2.87
N ALA A 315 -1.88 13.78 -2.89
CA ALA A 315 -2.82 12.89 -2.21
C ALA A 315 -2.76 13.04 -0.69
N LEU A 316 -3.92 13.01 -0.03
CA LEU A 316 -4.01 12.93 1.43
C LEU A 316 -3.51 11.56 1.91
N ALA A 317 -2.52 11.57 2.80
CA ALA A 317 -1.93 10.39 3.42
C ALA A 317 -2.44 10.15 4.86
N TYR A 318 -2.76 11.24 5.57
CA TYR A 318 -3.30 11.17 6.93
C TYR A 318 -4.11 12.42 7.29
N ASP A 319 -5.24 12.23 7.95
CA ASP A 319 -6.11 13.29 8.46
C ASP A 319 -6.17 13.19 9.99
N PHE A 320 -5.64 14.18 10.71
CA PHE A 320 -5.59 14.13 12.16
C PHE A 320 -6.96 14.32 12.82
N GLN A 321 -7.92 14.93 12.13
CA GLN A 321 -9.27 15.16 12.64
C GLN A 321 -10.19 13.97 12.33
N GLU A 322 -9.98 13.33 11.19
CA GLU A 322 -10.72 12.14 10.77
C GLU A 322 -9.79 10.97 10.42
N PRO A 323 -9.07 10.38 11.38
CA PRO A 323 -8.02 9.37 11.12
C PRO A 323 -8.53 8.08 10.47
N LYS A 324 -9.85 7.84 10.51
CA LYS A 324 -10.49 6.70 9.84
C LYS A 324 -10.96 7.03 8.40
N LYS A 325 -10.81 8.26 7.91
CA LYS A 325 -11.38 8.68 6.62
C LYS A 325 -10.82 7.91 5.43
N LEU A 326 -9.50 7.79 5.32
CA LEU A 326 -8.85 7.03 4.26
C LEU A 326 -9.17 5.54 4.33
N LEU A 327 -9.20 5.00 5.55
CA LEU A 327 -9.60 3.63 5.80
C LEU A 327 -11.02 3.34 5.28
N ARG A 328 -12.01 4.14 5.69
CA ARG A 328 -13.40 3.97 5.25
C ARG A 328 -13.52 4.08 3.74
N MET A 329 -12.87 5.06 3.13
CA MET A 329 -12.82 5.21 1.67
C MET A 329 -12.31 3.94 0.97
N ARG A 330 -11.16 3.41 1.41
CA ARG A 330 -10.53 2.23 0.80
C ARG A 330 -11.39 0.98 0.94
N VAL A 331 -11.99 0.78 2.12
CA VAL A 331 -12.95 -0.31 2.34
C VAL A 331 -14.13 -0.17 1.38
N LEU A 332 -14.74 1.01 1.28
CA LEU A 332 -15.89 1.24 0.38
C LEU A 332 -15.55 0.98 -1.08
N LEU A 333 -14.33 1.31 -1.52
CA LEU A 333 -13.87 1.05 -2.88
C LEU A 333 -13.58 -0.42 -3.15
N ASP A 334 -12.94 -1.14 -2.21
CA ASP A 334 -12.76 -2.59 -2.30
C ASP A 334 -14.13 -3.29 -2.36
N LEU A 335 -15.11 -2.78 -1.60
CA LEU A 335 -16.48 -3.27 -1.60
C LEU A 335 -17.24 -2.96 -2.89
N LEU A 336 -17.06 -1.75 -3.43
CA LEU A 336 -17.57 -1.40 -4.75
C LEU A 336 -16.95 -2.31 -5.82
N HIS A 337 -15.67 -2.63 -5.70
CA HIS A 337 -14.94 -3.46 -6.65
C HIS A 337 -15.49 -4.88 -6.71
N ILE A 338 -15.64 -5.53 -5.55
CA ILE A 338 -16.25 -6.86 -5.47
C ILE A 338 -17.74 -6.80 -5.88
N GLY A 339 -18.48 -5.78 -5.46
CA GLY A 339 -19.88 -5.56 -5.86
C GLY A 339 -20.04 -5.53 -7.38
N LEU A 340 -19.18 -4.78 -8.08
CA LEU A 340 -19.15 -4.68 -9.53
C LEU A 340 -18.75 -5.98 -10.25
N ARG A 341 -18.06 -6.92 -9.59
CA ARG A 341 -17.77 -8.24 -10.18
C ARG A 341 -19.03 -9.07 -10.37
N PHE A 342 -20.02 -8.89 -9.50
CA PHE A 342 -21.30 -9.57 -9.61
C PHE A 342 -22.22 -8.98 -10.67
N VAL A 343 -22.00 -7.73 -11.06
CA VAL A 343 -22.81 -7.06 -12.08
C VAL A 343 -22.40 -7.56 -13.46
N PRO A 344 -23.33 -7.89 -14.37
CA PRO A 344 -23.07 -7.95 -15.81
C PRO A 344 -22.88 -6.52 -16.37
N ALA A 345 -21.97 -5.75 -15.77
CA ALA A 345 -21.70 -4.37 -16.15
C ALA A 345 -20.86 -4.34 -17.43
N PRO A 346 -21.07 -3.34 -18.31
CA PRO A 346 -20.19 -3.08 -19.44
C PRO A 346 -18.72 -2.99 -18.97
N GLY A 347 -17.81 -3.59 -19.76
CA GLY A 347 -16.36 -3.60 -19.49
C GLY A 347 -15.75 -2.26 -19.04
N PRO A 348 -16.18 -1.09 -19.59
CA PRO A 348 -15.66 0.21 -19.16
C PRO A 348 -15.82 0.51 -17.66
N ILE A 349 -16.96 0.17 -17.05
CA ILE A 349 -17.22 0.46 -15.63
C ILE A 349 -16.31 -0.39 -14.72
N LYS A 350 -16.17 -1.68 -15.04
CA LYS A 350 -15.26 -2.58 -14.32
C LYS A 350 -13.80 -2.09 -14.44
N SER A 351 -13.40 -1.70 -15.66
CA SER A 351 -12.06 -1.19 -15.93
C SER A 351 -11.73 0.10 -15.17
N LEU A 352 -12.73 0.94 -14.90
CA LEU A 352 -12.54 2.18 -14.17
C LEU A 352 -12.23 1.92 -12.69
N VAL A 353 -13.02 1.10 -12.01
CA VAL A 353 -12.78 0.80 -10.59
C VAL A 353 -11.47 0.04 -10.43
N ASP A 354 -11.16 -0.86 -11.36
CA ASP A 354 -9.84 -1.49 -11.48
C ASP A 354 -8.72 -0.45 -11.58
N LYS A 355 -8.87 0.58 -12.43
CA LYS A 355 -7.90 1.67 -12.55
C LYS A 355 -7.80 2.47 -11.25
N LEU A 356 -8.90 2.92 -10.66
CA LEU A 356 -8.88 3.70 -9.42
C LEU A 356 -8.12 2.98 -8.30
N ILE A 357 -8.37 1.69 -8.10
CA ILE A 357 -7.66 0.89 -7.09
C ILE A 357 -6.17 0.77 -7.42
N ASN A 358 -5.84 0.39 -8.66
CA ASN A 358 -4.47 0.08 -9.04
C ASN A 358 -3.58 1.31 -9.24
N THR A 359 -4.12 2.44 -9.73
CA THR A 359 -3.31 3.62 -10.08
C THR A 359 -3.30 4.69 -9.00
N ARG A 360 -4.28 4.69 -8.08
CA ARG A 360 -4.35 5.69 -7.00
C ARG A 360 -4.04 5.08 -5.64
N TYR A 361 -4.78 4.06 -5.24
CA TYR A 361 -4.74 3.60 -3.85
C TYR A 361 -3.61 2.64 -3.55
N ARG A 362 -3.29 1.69 -4.44
CA ARG A 362 -2.12 0.82 -4.22
C ARG A 362 -0.81 1.60 -4.10
N PRO A 363 -0.51 2.59 -4.97
CA PRO A 363 0.68 3.43 -4.80
C PRO A 363 0.70 4.22 -3.48
N GLN A 364 -0.44 4.75 -3.02
CA GLN A 364 -0.54 5.40 -1.71
C GLN A 364 -0.23 4.44 -0.57
N ILE A 365 -0.91 3.29 -0.54
CA ILE A 365 -0.72 2.25 0.48
C ILE A 365 0.74 1.81 0.54
N ASN A 366 1.35 1.58 -0.61
CA ASN A 366 2.76 1.16 -0.67
C ASN A 366 3.66 2.25 -0.07
N MET A 367 3.47 3.51 -0.47
CA MET A 367 4.26 4.64 0.02
C MET A 367 4.07 4.90 1.53
N GLU A 368 2.89 4.60 2.08
CA GLU A 368 2.58 4.74 3.51
C GLU A 368 3.46 3.89 4.43
N GLY A 369 4.22 2.93 3.89
CA GLY A 369 5.29 2.28 4.64
C GLY A 369 6.32 3.25 5.19
N ALA A 370 6.71 4.27 4.41
CA ALA A 370 7.61 5.32 4.88
C ALA A 370 6.96 6.18 5.98
N LEU A 371 5.68 6.52 5.84
CA LEU A 371 4.92 7.25 6.86
C LEU A 371 4.76 6.44 8.17
N TYR A 372 4.56 5.13 8.05
CA TYR A 372 4.56 4.23 9.21
C TYR A 372 5.92 4.25 9.90
N GLY A 373 7.01 4.11 9.14
CA GLY A 373 8.38 4.20 9.66
C GLY A 373 8.62 5.50 10.41
N TYR A 374 8.20 6.63 9.82
CA TYR A 374 8.26 7.94 10.45
C TYR A 374 7.51 7.98 11.78
N PHE A 375 6.24 7.57 11.81
CA PHE A 375 5.46 7.59 13.05
C PHE A 375 6.02 6.67 14.13
N ASP A 376 6.51 5.48 13.76
CA ASP A 376 7.05 4.55 14.73
C ASP A 376 8.37 5.05 15.33
N SER A 377 9.30 5.52 14.48
CA SER A 377 10.61 6.05 14.91
C SER A 377 10.50 7.33 15.74
N THR A 378 9.45 8.13 15.50
CA THR A 378 9.15 9.35 16.27
C THR A 378 8.23 9.12 17.48
N GLY A 379 7.84 7.87 17.78
CA GLY A 379 7.07 7.51 18.97
C GLY A 379 5.56 7.78 18.88
N HIS A 380 5.02 7.99 17.69
CA HIS A 380 3.59 8.18 17.41
C HIS A 380 2.87 6.85 17.14
N ALA A 381 2.88 5.95 18.14
CA ALA A 381 2.35 4.60 18.02
C ALA A 381 0.90 4.53 17.51
N GLU A 382 0.00 5.41 17.97
CA GLU A 382 -1.38 5.42 17.47
C GLU A 382 -1.44 5.77 15.98
N ALA A 383 -0.69 6.77 15.53
CA ALA A 383 -0.68 7.17 14.13
C ALA A 383 -0.06 6.08 13.24
N ALA A 384 1.02 5.43 13.70
CA ALA A 384 1.58 4.25 13.04
C ALA A 384 0.55 3.11 12.91
N GLU A 385 -0.15 2.78 14.00
CA GLU A 385 -1.24 1.79 14.00
C GLU A 385 -2.33 2.18 12.99
N ARG A 386 -2.77 3.43 12.96
CA ARG A 386 -3.78 3.90 12.00
C ARG A 386 -3.31 3.79 10.55
N THR A 387 -2.06 4.16 10.27
CA THR A 387 -1.43 4.01 8.95
C THR A 387 -1.38 2.54 8.52
N ALA A 388 -1.05 1.63 9.43
CA ALA A 388 -1.09 0.19 9.13
C ALA A 388 -2.52 -0.31 8.84
N ILE A 389 -3.52 0.08 9.64
CA ILE A 389 -4.92 -0.34 9.43
C ILE A 389 -5.49 0.20 8.13
N GLN A 390 -5.21 1.46 7.79
CA GLN A 390 -5.74 2.06 6.56
C GLN A 390 -5.19 1.45 5.28
N SER A 391 -4.10 0.65 5.36
CA SER A 391 -3.64 -0.17 4.23
C SER A 391 -4.68 -1.17 3.74
N ILE A 392 -5.66 -1.52 4.59
CA ILE A 392 -6.65 -2.59 4.40
C ILE A 392 -6.02 -3.92 3.96
N ASN A 393 -4.74 -4.11 4.23
CA ASN A 393 -3.99 -5.31 3.89
C ASN A 393 -3.98 -6.23 5.11
N PRO A 394 -4.65 -7.38 5.07
CA PRO A 394 -4.76 -8.25 6.22
C PRO A 394 -3.42 -8.88 6.62
N PHE A 395 -2.51 -9.07 5.67
CA PHE A 395 -1.16 -9.54 5.95
C PHE A 395 -0.40 -8.51 6.78
N LEU A 396 -0.42 -7.26 6.33
CA LEU A 396 0.29 -6.17 7.01
C LEU A 396 -0.27 -5.90 8.41
N ILE A 397 -1.60 -5.85 8.55
CA ILE A 397 -2.27 -5.66 9.84
C ILE A 397 -1.92 -6.80 10.80
N LYS A 398 -1.94 -8.04 10.32
CA LYS A 398 -1.58 -9.17 11.15
C LYS A 398 -0.13 -9.10 11.60
N ASP A 399 0.77 -8.69 10.72
CA ASP A 399 2.19 -8.65 11.01
C ASP A 399 2.57 -7.57 12.02
N LEU A 400 2.10 -6.35 11.77
CA LEU A 400 2.44 -5.18 12.59
C LEU A 400 1.66 -5.12 13.91
N MET A 401 0.54 -5.82 14.01
CA MET A 401 -0.41 -5.65 15.12
C MET A 401 -0.82 -6.96 15.82
N GLY A 402 -0.45 -8.12 15.27
CA GLY A 402 -0.78 -9.43 15.83
C GLY A 402 -2.28 -9.82 15.76
N ARG A 403 -3.13 -8.97 15.18
CA ARG A 403 -4.60 -9.15 15.17
C ARG A 403 -5.16 -9.35 13.76
N ASN A 404 -6.24 -10.11 13.66
CA ASN A 404 -6.91 -10.38 12.39
C ASN A 404 -7.76 -9.17 11.98
N MET A 405 -7.89 -8.95 10.67
CA MET A 405 -8.82 -7.97 10.14
C MET A 405 -10.25 -8.33 10.55
N SER A 406 -11.02 -7.35 11.01
CA SER A 406 -12.42 -7.57 11.39
C SER A 406 -13.28 -6.36 11.06
N VAL A 407 -14.58 -6.61 10.84
CA VAL A 407 -15.57 -5.57 10.55
C VAL A 407 -15.59 -4.45 11.60
N GLN A 408 -15.30 -4.78 12.86
CA GLN A 408 -15.26 -3.83 13.98
C GLN A 408 -14.14 -2.79 13.84
N MET A 409 -13.08 -3.06 13.08
CA MET A 409 -12.02 -2.08 12.84
C MET A 409 -12.49 -0.89 11.99
N PHE A 410 -13.60 -1.07 11.27
CA PHE A 410 -14.13 -0.12 10.31
C PHE A 410 -15.38 0.61 10.81
N GLN A 411 -15.96 0.15 11.93
CA GLN A 411 -16.95 0.86 12.75
C GLN A 411 -16.22 1.82 13.68
#